data_AF-A0AAV8ZL84-F1
#
_entry.id   AF-A0AAV8ZL84-F1
#
_cell.length_a   1.000
_cell.length_b   1.000
_cell.length_c   1.000
_cell.angle_alpha   90.00
_cell.angle_beta   90.00
_cell.angle_gamma   90.00
#
_symmetry.space_group_name_H-M   'P 1'
#
loop_
_entity.id
_entity.type
_entity.pdbx_description
1 polymer ?
#
loop_
_entity_poly.entity_id
_entity_poly.type
_entity_poly.pdbx_seq_one_letter_code
_entity_poly.pdbx_strand_id
1 'polypeptide(L)'
;MPLNVNEHNLFLGNTPKYGLLFHSTFIGRAGTKNKGRISRYLANKCSIASRIDCFSETPSQIFGEKLRQQVEDRLKFYETGDVPKKNIEVMKEAMEEFEQQVSVLKSEKKKKKKKTKGRIFK
;
A
#
# COMPACT_ATOMS: atom_id res chain seq x y z
N MET A 1 -47.07 30.66 8.52
CA MET A 1 -46.05 29.97 7.70
C MET A 1 -44.76 30.80 7.75
N PRO A 2 -43.86 30.59 8.73
CA PRO A 2 -42.60 31.30 8.73
C PRO A 2 -41.56 30.57 7.86
N LEU A 3 -40.91 31.36 7.02
CA LEU A 3 -39.83 31.02 6.09
C LEU A 3 -38.60 30.48 6.83
N ASN A 4 -38.04 29.39 6.33
CA ASN A 4 -36.89 28.70 6.86
C ASN A 4 -35.60 29.45 6.48
N VAL A 5 -35.00 30.10 7.47
CA VAL A 5 -33.67 30.69 7.42
C VAL A 5 -32.66 29.56 7.35
N ASN A 6 -31.79 29.52 6.33
CA ASN A 6 -30.42 28.98 6.38
C ASN A 6 -29.74 29.25 5.03
N GLU A 7 -29.35 30.51 4.82
CA GLU A 7 -28.13 30.81 4.07
C GLU A 7 -26.92 30.21 4.80
N HIS A 8 -25.80 30.06 4.08
CA HIS A 8 -24.51 29.51 4.51
C HIS A 8 -24.30 28.00 4.30
N ASN A 9 -24.16 27.62 3.03
CA ASN A 9 -22.95 26.87 2.65
C ASN A 9 -22.60 27.15 1.18
N LEU A 10 -21.85 28.23 0.98
CA LEU A 10 -21.12 28.52 -0.24
C LEU A 10 -20.14 27.38 -0.55
N PHE A 11 -20.11 26.95 -1.81
CA PHE A 11 -18.92 26.47 -2.52
C PHE A 11 -18.01 25.46 -1.78
N LEU A 12 -18.47 24.21 -1.65
CA LEU A 12 -17.55 23.06 -1.61
C LEU A 12 -18.05 22.02 -2.61
N GLY A 13 -17.43 22.01 -3.79
CA GLY A 13 -17.66 20.96 -4.79
C GLY A 13 -17.48 19.56 -4.18
N ASN A 14 -18.17 18.59 -4.77
CA ASN A 14 -18.23 17.18 -4.38
C ASN A 14 -16.88 16.45 -4.43
N THR A 15 -15.85 16.95 -3.75
CA THR A 15 -14.84 16.08 -3.18
C THR A 15 -15.58 15.24 -2.15
N PRO A 16 -15.55 13.90 -2.26
CA PRO A 16 -16.39 13.07 -1.42
C PRO A 16 -16.03 13.37 0.04
N LYS A 17 -17.05 13.63 0.86
CA LYS A 17 -16.94 13.96 2.31
C LYS A 17 -16.04 12.99 3.07
N TYR A 18 -15.84 11.80 2.49
CA TYR A 18 -14.83 10.82 2.81
C TYR A 18 -13.96 10.62 1.54
N GLY A 19 -12.67 10.96 1.57
CA GLY A 19 -11.81 11.01 0.37
C GLY A 19 -11.83 9.76 -0.51
N LEU A 20 -11.24 9.81 -1.71
CA LEU A 20 -11.31 8.73 -2.73
C LEU A 20 -11.00 7.31 -2.21
N LEU A 21 -10.15 7.20 -1.19
CA LEU A 21 -9.84 5.92 -0.53
C LEU A 21 -11.06 5.26 0.14
N PHE A 22 -12.08 6.02 0.55
CA PHE A 22 -13.28 5.53 1.24
C PHE A 22 -14.15 4.61 0.39
N HIS A 23 -14.04 4.71 -0.94
CA HIS A 23 -14.77 3.87 -1.89
C HIS A 23 -13.99 2.61 -2.27
N SER A 24 -12.80 2.40 -1.71
CA SER A 24 -12.03 1.19 -1.95
C SER A 24 -12.74 -0.04 -1.37
N THR A 25 -12.54 -1.19 -2.02
CA THR A 25 -13.13 -2.48 -1.63
C THR A 25 -12.79 -2.87 -0.18
N PHE A 26 -11.60 -2.52 0.31
CA PHE A 26 -11.18 -2.76 1.69
C PHE A 26 -12.04 -2.01 2.72
N ILE A 27 -12.48 -0.79 2.40
CA ILE A 27 -13.26 0.05 3.31
C ILE A 27 -14.75 -0.24 3.18
N GLY A 28 -15.20 -0.62 1.99
CA GLY A 28 -16.56 -1.11 1.76
C GLY A 28 -16.92 -2.31 2.63
N ARG A 29 -15.97 -3.23 2.83
CA ARG A 29 -16.11 -4.44 3.67
C ARG A 29 -16.08 -4.14 5.17
N ALA A 30 -15.39 -3.07 5.59
CA ALA A 30 -15.27 -2.72 7.00
C ALA A 30 -16.60 -2.22 7.61
N GLY A 31 -16.87 -2.58 8.87
CA GLY A 31 -18.02 -2.07 9.61
C GLY A 31 -18.02 -0.54 9.71
N THR A 32 -19.21 0.09 9.68
CA THR A 32 -19.41 1.56 9.60
C THR A 32 -18.61 2.34 10.65
N LYS A 33 -18.50 1.82 11.87
CA LYS A 33 -17.73 2.43 12.98
C LYS A 33 -16.21 2.41 12.74
N ASN A 34 -15.69 1.42 12.00
CA ASN A 34 -14.26 1.21 11.76
C ASN A 34 -13.77 1.78 10.42
N LYS A 35 -14.68 2.21 9.52
CA LYS A 35 -14.35 2.76 8.19
C LYS A 35 -13.37 3.92 8.24
N GLY A 36 -13.53 4.85 9.19
CA GLY A 36 -12.61 5.98 9.34
C GLY A 36 -11.20 5.56 9.79
N ARG A 37 -11.12 4.56 10.68
CA ARG A 37 -9.85 4.06 11.23
C ARG A 37 -9.06 3.29 10.16
N ILE A 38 -9.74 2.43 9.40
CA ILE A 38 -9.11 1.67 8.32
C ILE A 38 -8.71 2.59 7.15
N SER A 39 -9.49 3.63 6.84
CA SER A 39 -9.15 4.63 5.83
C SER A 39 -7.82 5.33 6.12
N ARG A 40 -7.66 5.80 7.36
CA ARG A 40 -6.40 6.42 7.80
C ARG A 40 -5.23 5.44 7.76
N TYR A 41 -5.46 4.18 8.15
CA TYR A 41 -4.43 3.14 8.11
C TYR A 41 -3.97 2.85 6.68
N LEU A 42 -4.91 2.72 5.74
CA LEU A 42 -4.62 2.52 4.32
C LEU A 42 -3.83 3.70 3.74
N ALA A 43 -4.24 4.94 4.02
CA ALA A 43 -3.54 6.14 3.56
C ALA A 43 -2.07 6.16 4.03
N ASN A 44 -1.81 5.80 5.30
CA ASN A 44 -0.46 5.74 5.84
C ASN A 44 0.39 4.67 5.13
N LYS A 45 -0.17 3.49 4.87
CA LYS A 45 0.52 2.41 4.15
C LYS A 45 0.79 2.78 2.70
N CYS A 46 -0.16 3.44 2.05
CA CYS A 46 0.00 3.96 0.69
C CYS A 46 1.11 5.03 0.63
N SER A 47 1.17 5.95 1.59
CA SER A 47 2.23 6.98 1.64
C SER A 47 3.63 6.38 1.78
N ILE A 48 3.79 5.34 2.60
CA ILE A 48 5.06 4.62 2.74
C ILE A 48 5.41 3.88 1.44
N ALA A 49 4.44 3.17 0.85
CA ALA A 49 4.63 2.46 -0.42
C ALA A 49 5.08 3.41 -1.53
N SER A 50 4.43 4.57 -1.69
CA SER A 50 4.79 5.56 -2.71
C SER A 50 6.21 6.11 -2.51
N ARG A 51 6.67 6.28 -1.27
CA ARG A 51 8.05 6.70 -1.00
C ARG A 51 9.05 5.61 -1.37
N ILE A 52 8.77 4.36 -1.00
CA ILE A 52 9.64 3.23 -1.33
C ILE A 52 9.74 3.09 -2.86
N ASP A 53 8.62 3.19 -3.56
CA ASP A 53 8.59 3.08 -5.02
C ASP A 53 9.36 4.22 -5.71
N CYS A 54 9.27 5.44 -5.18
CA CYS A 54 9.98 6.60 -5.72
C CYS A 54 11.49 6.58 -5.46
N PHE A 55 11.93 6.08 -4.30
CA PHE A 55 13.35 6.06 -3.91
C PHE A 55 14.07 4.73 -4.19
N SER A 56 13.37 3.68 -4.65
CA SER A 56 14.00 2.39 -4.94
C SER A 56 14.64 2.38 -6.33
N GLU A 57 15.93 2.02 -6.40
CA GLU A 57 16.64 1.83 -7.68
C GLU A 57 16.12 0.64 -8.49
N THR A 58 15.56 -0.37 -7.80
CA THR A 58 14.95 -1.54 -8.41
C THR A 58 13.49 -1.64 -7.98
N PRO A 59 12.52 -1.47 -8.89
CA PRO A 59 11.12 -1.64 -8.54
C PRO A 59 10.90 -3.10 -8.12
N SER A 60 10.27 -3.31 -6.97
CA SER A 60 9.88 -4.63 -6.47
C SER A 60 8.43 -4.64 -6.01
N GLN A 61 7.76 -5.76 -6.24
CA GLN A 61 6.36 -5.95 -5.86
C GLN A 61 6.20 -6.42 -4.40
N ILE A 62 7.28 -6.93 -3.80
CA ILE A 62 7.32 -7.56 -2.47
C ILE A 62 6.76 -6.63 -1.39
N PHE A 63 7.21 -5.38 -1.36
CA PHE A 63 6.73 -4.40 -0.38
C PHE A 63 5.22 -4.13 -0.52
N GLY A 64 4.71 -4.06 -1.75
CA GLY A 64 3.29 -3.84 -2.01
C GLY A 64 2.42 -4.99 -1.49
N GLU A 65 2.86 -6.23 -1.71
CA GLU A 65 2.14 -7.43 -1.25
C GLU A 65 2.11 -7.52 0.28
N LYS A 66 3.25 -7.31 0.94
CA LYS A 66 3.33 -7.33 2.41
C LYS A 66 2.49 -6.21 3.04
N LEU A 67 2.52 -5.00 2.48
CA LEU A 67 1.71 -3.88 2.97
C LEU A 67 0.22 -4.12 2.76
N ARG A 68 -0.17 -4.75 1.64
CA ARG A 68 -1.55 -5.17 1.40
C ARG A 68 -2.01 -6.21 2.42
N GLN A 69 -1.20 -7.24 2.67
CA GLN A 69 -1.49 -8.28 3.65
C GLN A 69 -1.74 -7.67 5.04
N GLN A 70 -0.93 -6.69 5.46
CA GLN A 70 -1.14 -6.00 6.73
C GLN A 70 -2.47 -5.24 6.81
N VAL A 71 -2.96 -4.68 5.71
CA VAL A 71 -4.27 -4.03 5.67
C VAL A 71 -5.38 -5.07 5.80
N GLU A 72 -5.23 -6.22 5.15
CA GLU A 72 -6.17 -7.34 5.25
C GLU A 72 -6.19 -7.95 6.66
N ASP A 73 -5.04 -8.18 7.28
CA ASP A 73 -4.96 -8.69 8.65
C ASP A 73 -5.55 -7.69 9.65
N ARG A 74 -5.37 -6.38 9.39
CA ARG A 74 -6.00 -5.34 10.21
C ARG A 74 -7.51 -5.26 10.02
N LEU A 75 -8.00 -5.58 8.82
CA LEU A 75 -9.44 -5.71 8.56
C LEU A 75 -10.00 -6.92 9.33
N LYS A 76 -9.34 -8.08 9.25
CA LYS A 76 -9.70 -9.29 9.99
C LYS A 76 -9.72 -9.06 11.50
N PHE A 77 -8.75 -8.34 12.06
CA PHE A 77 -8.76 -7.96 13.48
C PHE A 77 -10.05 -7.25 13.90
N TYR A 78 -10.64 -6.42 13.04
CA TYR A 78 -11.89 -5.74 13.35
C TYR A 78 -13.13 -6.65 13.18
N GLU A 79 -12.99 -7.80 12.51
CA GLU A 79 -14.07 -8.79 12.29
C GLU A 79 -13.99 -9.94 13.31
N THR A 80 -12.83 -10.56 13.49
CA THR A 80 -12.60 -11.76 14.31
C THR A 80 -11.85 -11.50 15.62
N GLY A 81 -11.18 -10.35 15.75
CA GLY A 81 -10.35 -10.02 16.91
C GLY A 81 -8.92 -10.60 16.87
N ASP A 82 -8.52 -11.26 15.78
CA ASP A 82 -7.19 -11.86 15.65
C ASP A 82 -6.09 -10.80 15.63
N VAL A 83 -5.17 -10.88 16.60
CA VAL A 83 -4.10 -9.89 16.77
C VAL A 83 -3.17 -9.94 15.55
N PRO A 84 -3.06 -8.84 14.78
CA PRO A 84 -2.21 -8.82 13.60
C PRO A 84 -0.73 -8.86 14.00
N LYS A 85 0.11 -9.41 13.10
CA LYS A 85 1.56 -9.43 13.28
C LYS A 85 2.13 -8.02 13.48
N LYS A 86 3.20 -7.91 14.28
CA LYS A 86 3.86 -6.62 14.53
C LYS A 86 4.47 -6.10 13.24
N ASN A 87 4.29 -4.80 12.97
CA ASN A 87 4.81 -4.15 11.76
C ASN A 87 6.33 -4.33 11.59
N ILE A 88 7.08 -4.41 12.70
CA ILE A 88 8.53 -4.57 12.70
C ILE A 88 8.95 -5.89 12.06
N GLU A 89 8.24 -6.97 12.37
CA GLU A 89 8.54 -8.32 11.86
C GLU A 89 8.26 -8.39 10.36
N VAL A 90 7.10 -7.91 9.94
CA VAL A 90 6.70 -7.89 8.52
C VAL A 90 7.64 -7.04 7.67
N MET A 91 8.14 -5.90 8.19
CA MET A 91 9.08 -5.07 7.45
C MET A 91 10.50 -5.68 7.39
N LYS A 92 10.92 -6.43 8.43
CA LYS A 92 12.18 -7.19 8.39
C LYS A 92 12.12 -8.30 7.35
N GLU A 93 11.05 -9.10 7.35
CA GLU A 93 10.81 -10.12 6.33
C GLU A 93 10.79 -9.51 4.92
N ALA A 94 10.11 -8.37 4.73
CA ALA A 94 10.06 -7.70 3.43
C ALA A 94 11.44 -7.21 2.96
N MET A 95 12.29 -6.73 3.86
CA MET A 95 13.66 -6.31 3.56
C MET A 95 14.54 -7.51 3.18
N GLU A 96 14.45 -8.62 3.93
CA GLU A 96 15.18 -9.85 3.64
C GLU A 96 14.79 -10.43 2.27
N GLU A 97 13.48 -10.49 1.97
CA GLU A 97 12.98 -10.93 0.66
C GLU A 97 13.42 -10.00 -0.47
N PHE A 98 13.42 -8.68 -0.24
CA PHE A 98 13.90 -7.70 -1.21
C PHE A 98 15.40 -7.84 -1.49
N GLU A 99 16.23 -7.99 -0.47
CA GLU A 99 17.67 -8.21 -0.62
C GLU A 99 17.97 -9.49 -1.40
N GLN A 100 17.24 -10.57 -1.11
CA GLN A 100 17.33 -11.81 -1.87
C GLN A 100 16.95 -11.59 -3.34
N GLN A 101 15.84 -10.91 -3.62
CA GLN A 101 15.42 -10.62 -5.00
C GLN A 101 16.44 -9.75 -5.75
N VAL A 102 16.99 -8.73 -5.09
CA VAL A 102 18.04 -7.87 -5.67
C VAL A 102 19.32 -8.67 -5.95
N SER A 103 19.70 -9.61 -5.07
CA SER A 103 20.88 -10.47 -5.27
C SER A 103 20.71 -11.39 -6.48
N VAL A 104 19.53 -11.98 -6.66
CA VAL A 104 19.19 -12.83 -7.80
C VAL A 104 19.22 -12.01 -9.09
N LEU A 105 18.56 -10.84 -9.12
CA LEU A 105 18.54 -9.94 -10.27
C LEU A 105 19.94 -9.45 -10.67
N LYS A 106 20.82 -9.15 -9.69
CA LYS A 106 22.23 -8.79 -9.97
C LYS A 106 23.00 -9.98 -10.57
N SER A 107 22.76 -11.19 -10.09
CA SER A 107 23.40 -12.42 -10.60
C SER A 107 22.98 -12.73 -12.05
N GLU A 108 21.70 -12.53 -12.38
CA GLU A 108 21.16 -12.73 -13.72
C GLU A 108 21.66 -11.67 -14.71
N LYS A 109 21.72 -10.39 -14.29
CA LYS A 109 22.31 -9.32 -15.11
C LYS A 109 23.78 -9.59 -15.43
N LYS A 110 24.58 -10.09 -14.48
CA LYS A 110 25.98 -10.50 -14.71
C LYS A 110 26.08 -11.68 -15.71
N LYS A 111 25.23 -12.70 -15.57
CA LYS A 111 25.19 -13.84 -16.52
C LYS A 111 24.81 -13.42 -17.93
N LYS A 112 23.80 -12.54 -18.09
CA LYS A 112 23.41 -11.98 -19.40
C LYS A 112 24.56 -11.18 -20.03
N LYS A 113 25.23 -10.29 -19.29
CA LYS A 113 26.36 -9.48 -19.80
C LYS A 113 27.55 -10.32 -20.27
N LYS A 114 27.81 -11.47 -19.61
CA LYS A 114 28.84 -12.44 -20.01
C LYS A 114 28.45 -13.20 -21.29
N LYS A 115 27.17 -13.60 -21.43
CA LYS A 115 26.65 -14.25 -22.63
C LYS A 115 26.64 -13.33 -23.86
N THR A 116 26.27 -12.06 -23.74
CA THR A 116 26.31 -11.12 -24.87
C THR A 116 27.74 -10.80 -25.30
N LYS A 117 28.68 -10.58 -24.37
CA LYS A 117 30.11 -10.39 -24.73
C LYS A 117 30.71 -11.59 -25.46
N GLY A 118 30.36 -12.82 -25.08
CA GLY A 118 30.82 -14.03 -25.77
C GLY A 118 30.17 -14.25 -27.16
N ARG A 119 29.03 -13.60 -27.43
CA ARG A 119 28.32 -13.69 -28.71
C ARG A 119 28.72 -12.61 -29.72
N ILE A 120 29.36 -11.54 -29.26
CA ILE A 120 29.89 -10.43 -30.08
C ILE A 120 31.32 -10.74 -30.58
N PHE A 121 32.04 -11.63 -29.91
CA PHE A 121 33.41 -12.05 -30.25
C PHE A 121 33.48 -13.34 -31.08
N LYS A 122 32.38 -13.73 -31.73
CA LYS A 122 32.29 -14.86 -32.67
C LYS A 122 31.72 -14.38 -33.98
#